data_AF-A0A1W2DJ92-F1
#
_entry.id   AF-A0A1W2DJ92-F1
#
_cell.length_a   1.000
_cell.length_b   1.000
_cell.length_c   1.000
_cell.angle_alpha   90.00
_cell.angle_beta   90.00
_cell.angle_gamma   90.00
#
_symmetry.space_group_name_H-M   'P 1'
#
loop_
_entity.id
_entity.type
_entity.pdbx_description
1 polymer ?
#
loop_
_entity_poly.entity_id
_entity_poly.type
_entity_poly.pdbx_seq_one_letter_code
_entity_poly.pdbx_strand_id
1 'polypeptide(L)'
;MEELTAALTELEAPFRTLVDDSEWAHASVEGLVLDLGTWWSADARTRLQPQVTFSDAFSEASRHNGGTYVEGYVWTGGLAVAAAWCGLGGAVVYGPRAEAYLGVGLSPHFCRRIQQRNGTAAVLMSKHPRLLPLLRDGLPRGAAVPGGRPGPRSLRT
;
A
#
# COMPACT_ATOMS: atom_id res chain seq x y z
N MET A 1 -14.44 -2.88 5.45
CA MET A 1 -13.80 -3.16 4.14
C MET A 1 -14.43 -2.27 3.08
N GLU A 2 -15.77 -2.31 2.96
CA GLU A 2 -16.54 -1.43 2.09
C GLU A 2 -16.31 0.06 2.40
N GLU A 3 -16.22 0.42 3.68
CA GLU A 3 -16.01 1.80 4.13
C GLU A 3 -14.66 2.35 3.65
N LEU A 4 -13.60 1.55 3.77
CA LEU A 4 -12.28 1.94 3.28
C LEU A 4 -12.29 2.08 1.76
N THR A 5 -12.93 1.16 1.04
CA THR A 5 -13.05 1.26 -0.42
C THR A 5 -13.82 2.51 -0.85
N ALA A 6 -14.92 2.83 -0.17
CA ALA A 6 -15.72 4.02 -0.45
C ALA A 6 -14.89 5.30 -0.20
N ALA A 7 -14.23 5.39 0.96
CA ALA A 7 -13.39 6.54 1.30
C ALA A 7 -12.24 6.76 0.30
N LEU A 8 -11.55 5.69 -0.11
CA LEU A 8 -10.49 5.82 -1.12
C LEU A 8 -11.06 6.20 -2.50
N THR A 9 -12.26 5.73 -2.83
CA THR A 9 -12.93 6.09 -4.09
C THR A 9 -13.29 7.58 -4.12
N GLU A 10 -13.75 8.12 -2.98
CA GLU A 10 -14.01 9.56 -2.83
C GLU A 10 -12.74 10.40 -2.93
N LEU A 11 -11.63 9.93 -2.32
CA LEU A 11 -10.33 10.60 -2.40
C LEU A 11 -9.73 10.57 -3.82
N GLU A 12 -9.95 9.51 -4.59
CA GLU A 12 -9.51 9.39 -5.99
C GLU A 12 -10.34 10.30 -6.93
N ALA A 13 -11.62 10.49 -6.65
CA ALA A 13 -12.59 11.10 -7.58
C ALA A 13 -12.14 12.43 -8.22
N PRO A 14 -11.53 13.40 -7.49
CA PRO A 14 -11.07 14.67 -8.07
C PRO A 14 -9.98 14.53 -9.14
N PHE A 15 -9.26 13.41 -9.16
CA PHE A 15 -8.10 13.20 -10.03
C PHE A 15 -8.40 12.33 -11.24
N ARG A 16 -9.61 11.75 -11.35
CA ARG A 16 -9.95 10.78 -12.41
C ARG A 16 -9.79 11.34 -13.82
N THR A 17 -10.07 12.63 -14.02
CA THR A 17 -9.89 13.30 -15.32
C THR A 17 -8.43 13.28 -15.79
N LEU A 18 -7.44 13.15 -14.90
CA LEU A 18 -6.03 13.01 -15.28
C LEU A 18 -5.76 11.69 -16.02
N VAL A 19 -6.47 10.62 -15.69
CA VAL A 19 -6.34 9.33 -16.41
C VAL A 19 -6.96 9.43 -17.78
N ASP A 20 -8.15 10.02 -17.86
CA ASP A 20 -8.92 10.13 -19.11
C ASP A 20 -8.22 11.03 -20.14
N ASP A 21 -7.60 12.13 -19.70
CA ASP A 21 -7.00 13.13 -20.61
C ASP A 21 -5.48 12.97 -20.82
N SER A 22 -4.75 12.32 -19.89
CA SER A 22 -3.27 12.31 -19.88
C SER A 22 -2.61 10.93 -20.01
N GLU A 23 -3.39 9.87 -20.22
CA GLU A 23 -2.91 8.47 -20.30
C GLU A 23 -2.16 7.98 -19.03
N TRP A 24 -2.50 8.51 -17.85
CA TRP A 24 -1.88 8.05 -16.61
C TRP A 24 -2.41 6.65 -16.24
N ALA A 25 -1.52 5.76 -15.79
CA ALA A 25 -1.91 4.44 -15.31
C ALA A 25 -2.84 4.52 -14.10
N HIS A 26 -2.61 5.48 -13.19
CA HIS A 26 -3.43 5.70 -12.00
C HIS A 26 -3.62 7.20 -11.72
N ALA A 27 -4.85 7.58 -11.38
CA ALA A 27 -5.23 8.97 -11.09
C ALA A 27 -4.57 9.52 -9.81
N SER A 28 -4.42 8.68 -8.80
CA SER A 28 -3.84 9.01 -7.50
C SER A 28 -3.24 7.77 -6.84
N VAL A 29 -2.59 7.95 -5.68
CA VAL A 29 -2.08 6.82 -4.89
C VAL A 29 -3.22 5.95 -4.38
N GLU A 30 -4.36 6.56 -4.02
CA GLU A 30 -5.58 5.86 -3.65
C GLU A 30 -6.09 5.00 -4.80
N GLY A 31 -6.11 5.53 -6.02
CA GLY A 31 -6.46 4.77 -7.23
C GLY A 31 -5.52 3.58 -7.45
N LEU A 32 -4.20 3.80 -7.35
CA LEU A 32 -3.21 2.73 -7.44
C LEU A 32 -3.44 1.64 -6.40
N VAL A 33 -3.74 2.00 -5.14
CA VAL A 33 -4.03 1.03 -4.08
C VAL A 33 -5.37 0.33 -4.29
N LEU A 34 -6.39 0.99 -4.86
CA LEU A 34 -7.65 0.36 -5.22
C LEU A 34 -7.47 -0.68 -6.35
N ASP A 35 -6.58 -0.39 -7.30
CA ASP A 35 -6.32 -1.24 -8.48
C ASP A 35 -5.41 -2.43 -8.15
N LEU A 36 -4.31 -2.18 -7.42
CA LEU A 36 -3.24 -3.16 -7.17
C LEU A 36 -3.24 -3.73 -5.75
N GLY A 37 -3.96 -3.10 -4.83
CA GLY A 37 -3.98 -3.49 -3.43
C GLY A 37 -4.68 -4.82 -3.18
N THR A 38 -4.29 -5.44 -2.07
CA THR A 38 -4.89 -6.67 -1.56
C THR A 38 -5.35 -6.45 -0.12
N TRP A 39 -6.37 -7.20 0.30
CA TRP A 39 -6.89 -7.15 1.65
C TRP A 39 -6.05 -7.98 2.61
N TRP A 40 -5.59 -7.37 3.69
CA TRP A 40 -4.85 -8.05 4.75
C TRP A 40 -5.69 -8.15 6.01
N SER A 41 -5.47 -9.21 6.78
CA SER A 41 -6.18 -9.46 8.03
C SER A 41 -5.20 -9.47 9.20
N ALA A 42 -5.54 -8.74 10.26
CA ALA A 42 -4.88 -8.88 11.55
C ALA A 42 -5.60 -9.95 12.37
N ASP A 43 -4.85 -10.71 13.18
CA ASP A 43 -5.36 -11.73 14.08
C ASP A 43 -4.77 -11.56 15.50
N ALA A 44 -5.10 -12.45 16.43
CA ALA A 44 -4.64 -12.40 17.81
C ALA A 44 -3.10 -12.48 17.97
N ARG A 45 -2.38 -12.91 16.94
CA ARG A 45 -0.91 -13.00 16.91
C ARG A 45 -0.26 -11.75 16.32
N THR A 46 -1.05 -10.85 15.73
CA THR A 46 -0.54 -9.61 15.17
C THR A 46 0.02 -8.71 16.27
N ARG A 47 1.26 -8.27 16.13
CA ARG A 47 1.85 -7.26 17.02
C ARG A 47 1.42 -5.86 16.58
N LEU A 48 0.28 -5.42 17.09
CA LEU A 48 -0.28 -4.10 16.80
C LEU A 48 0.43 -3.00 17.59
N GLN A 49 0.71 -1.88 16.93
CA GLN A 49 1.27 -0.67 17.54
C GLN A 49 0.30 0.52 17.38
N PRO A 50 0.32 1.51 18.28
CA PRO A 50 -0.47 2.74 18.11
C PRO A 50 -0.07 3.52 16.86
N GLN A 51 1.22 3.52 16.54
CA GLN A 51 1.77 4.16 15.34
C GLN A 51 2.93 3.31 14.81
N VAL A 52 3.06 3.23 13.49
CA VAL A 52 4.13 2.52 12.80
C VAL A 52 4.70 3.43 11.73
N THR A 53 6.01 3.65 11.73
CA THR A 53 6.66 4.37 10.63
C THR A 53 6.91 3.42 9.47
N PHE A 54 7.07 3.97 8.26
CA PHE A 54 7.45 3.21 7.06
C PHE A 54 8.76 2.43 7.28
N SER A 55 9.74 3.03 7.95
CA SER A 55 11.02 2.38 8.27
C SER A 55 10.88 1.23 9.25
N ASP A 56 9.97 1.33 10.24
CA ASP A 56 9.71 0.24 11.19
C ASP A 56 9.09 -0.95 10.46
N ALA A 57 8.03 -0.72 9.69
CA ALA A 57 7.39 -1.77 8.91
C ALA A 57 8.35 -2.43 7.91
N PHE A 58 9.20 -1.64 7.24
CA PHE A 58 10.22 -2.17 6.32
C PHE A 58 11.26 -3.03 7.05
N SER A 59 11.74 -2.56 8.20
CA SER A 59 12.69 -3.30 9.03
C SER A 59 12.09 -4.60 9.55
N GLU A 60 10.84 -4.57 10.00
CA GLU A 60 10.13 -5.77 10.47
C GLU A 60 9.91 -6.80 9.35
N ALA A 61 9.57 -6.36 8.14
CA ALA A 61 9.47 -7.26 6.99
C ALA A 61 10.78 -8.02 6.72
N SER A 62 11.92 -7.37 6.91
CA SER A 62 13.24 -8.02 6.73
C SER A 62 13.61 -9.03 7.81
N ARG A 63 12.96 -8.99 8.97
CA ARG A 63 13.21 -9.91 10.11
C ARG A 63 12.51 -11.26 9.95
N HIS A 64 11.51 -11.34 9.08
CA HIS A 64 10.75 -12.56 8.83
C HIS A 64 11.16 -13.20 7.52
N ASN A 65 11.41 -14.51 7.53
CA ASN A 65 11.54 -15.26 6.28
C ASN A 65 10.19 -15.25 5.55
N GLY A 66 10.15 -14.69 4.33
CA GLY A 66 8.91 -14.46 3.59
C GLY A 66 8.10 -13.23 4.05
N GLY A 67 8.67 -12.39 4.91
CA GLY A 67 8.06 -11.13 5.31
C GLY A 67 7.90 -10.18 4.12
N THR A 68 6.74 -9.55 4.02
CA THR A 68 6.38 -8.61 2.95
C THR A 68 6.18 -7.23 3.53
N TYR A 69 6.89 -6.24 3.02
CA TYR A 69 6.62 -4.86 3.34
C TYR A 69 5.40 -4.38 2.54
N VAL A 70 4.40 -3.83 3.21
CA VAL A 70 3.15 -3.42 2.58
C VAL A 70 2.93 -1.93 2.85
N GLU A 71 2.60 -1.19 1.80
CA GLU A 71 2.11 0.19 1.90
C GLU A 71 0.69 0.30 1.37
N GLY A 72 -0.12 1.12 2.02
CA GLY A 72 -1.52 1.30 1.64
C GLY A 72 -2.26 2.17 2.62
N TYR A 73 -3.54 1.86 2.79
CA TYR A 73 -4.41 2.57 3.71
C TYR A 73 -5.01 1.60 4.71
N VAL A 74 -5.23 2.12 5.91
CA VAL A 74 -5.95 1.44 6.97
C VAL A 74 -7.23 2.20 7.33
N TRP A 75 -8.25 1.46 7.74
CA TRP A 75 -9.47 2.05 8.29
C TRP A 75 -9.39 2.09 9.80
N THR A 76 -9.44 3.27 10.40
CA THR A 76 -9.37 3.41 11.85
C THR A 76 -10.17 4.62 12.30
N GLY A 77 -11.10 4.40 13.25
CA GLY A 77 -11.86 5.51 13.84
C GLY A 77 -12.67 6.28 12.80
N GLY A 78 -13.21 5.59 11.78
CA GLY A 78 -14.00 6.20 10.71
C GLY A 78 -13.21 6.94 9.63
N LEU A 79 -11.89 6.77 9.57
CA LEU A 79 -11.03 7.44 8.60
C LEU A 79 -10.13 6.47 7.84
N ALA A 80 -9.88 6.78 6.56
CA ALA A 80 -8.84 6.16 5.75
C ALA A 80 -7.50 6.86 6.02
N VAL A 81 -6.50 6.11 6.50
CA VAL A 81 -5.20 6.66 6.90
C VAL A 81 -4.08 5.93 6.15
N ALA A 82 -3.21 6.68 5.49
CA ALA A 82 -2.01 6.14 4.84
C ALA A 82 -1.09 5.49 5.89
N ALA A 83 -0.64 4.27 5.61
CA ALA A 83 0.11 3.47 6.56
C ALA A 83 1.01 2.43 5.87
N ALA A 84 1.86 1.80 6.69
CA ALA A 84 2.66 0.65 6.30
C ALA A 84 2.62 -0.43 7.38
N TRP A 85 2.81 -1.68 6.96
CA TRP A 85 2.87 -2.84 7.85
C TRP A 85 3.74 -3.95 7.28
N CYS A 86 4.07 -4.92 8.12
CA CYS A 86 4.69 -6.17 7.75
C CYS A 86 3.60 -7.25 7.61
N GLY A 87 3.55 -7.87 6.44
CA GLY A 87 2.67 -8.98 6.12
C GLY A 87 3.42 -10.31 6.01
N LEU A 88 2.74 -11.42 6.32
CA LEU A 88 3.23 -12.78 6.12
C LEU A 88 2.06 -13.70 5.77
N GLY A 89 2.14 -14.41 4.63
CA GLY A 89 1.09 -15.34 4.21
C GLY A 89 -0.31 -14.72 4.08
N GLY A 90 -0.39 -13.41 3.83
CA GLY A 90 -1.64 -12.64 3.75
C GLY A 90 -2.21 -12.13 5.07
N ALA A 91 -1.56 -12.39 6.19
CA ALA A 91 -1.88 -11.78 7.48
C ALA A 91 -0.95 -10.60 7.80
N VAL A 92 -1.43 -9.63 8.56
CA VAL A 92 -0.60 -8.60 9.19
C VAL A 92 0.10 -9.22 10.38
N VAL A 93 1.43 -9.18 10.43
CA VAL A 93 2.20 -9.69 11.59
C VAL A 93 2.73 -8.56 12.48
N TYR A 94 2.94 -7.38 11.90
CA TYR A 94 3.27 -6.15 12.62
C TYR A 94 2.71 -4.95 11.87
N GLY A 95 1.99 -4.06 12.56
CA GLY A 95 1.37 -2.91 11.89
C GLY A 95 0.58 -2.03 12.86
N PRO A 96 0.00 -0.92 12.36
CA PRO A 96 -0.86 -0.08 13.17
C PRO A 96 -2.15 -0.82 13.53
N ARG A 97 -2.77 -0.48 14.67
CA ARG A 97 -4.12 -0.96 15.00
C ARG A 97 -5.14 -0.35 14.03
N ALA A 98 -5.94 -1.19 13.39
CA ALA A 98 -6.98 -0.78 12.46
C ALA A 98 -8.07 -1.85 12.31
N GLU A 99 -9.20 -1.42 11.74
CA GLU A 99 -10.37 -2.24 11.45
C GLU A 99 -10.26 -2.94 10.08
N ALA A 100 -9.51 -2.34 9.13
CA ALA A 100 -9.25 -2.92 7.82
C ALA A 100 -7.90 -2.46 7.27
N TYR A 101 -7.29 -3.28 6.41
CA TYR A 101 -5.98 -3.05 5.80
C TYR A 101 -6.04 -3.34 4.30
N LEU A 102 -5.87 -2.32 3.47
CA LEU A 102 -5.77 -2.44 2.01
C LEU A 102 -4.44 -1.89 1.54
N GLY A 103 -3.59 -2.72 0.95
CA GLY A 103 -2.28 -2.26 0.52
C GLY A 103 -1.61 -3.16 -0.50
N VAL A 104 -0.53 -2.63 -1.07
CA VAL A 104 0.29 -3.30 -2.08
C VAL A 104 1.52 -3.89 -1.38
N GLY A 105 1.67 -5.21 -1.45
CA GLY A 105 2.91 -5.86 -1.03
C GLY A 105 4.03 -5.47 -1.99
N LEU A 106 5.15 -4.98 -1.46
CA LEU A 106 6.27 -4.48 -2.25
C LEU A 106 7.48 -5.41 -2.16
N SER A 107 8.12 -5.64 -3.30
CA SER A 107 9.30 -6.50 -3.36
C SER A 107 10.48 -5.86 -2.63
N PRO A 108 11.25 -6.62 -1.82
CA PRO A 108 12.40 -6.08 -1.10
C PRO A 108 13.44 -5.42 -2.02
N HIS A 109 13.60 -5.92 -3.25
CA HIS A 109 14.51 -5.32 -4.22
C HIS A 109 14.06 -3.94 -4.67
N PHE A 110 12.76 -3.77 -4.95
CA PHE A 110 12.20 -2.48 -5.34
C PHE A 110 12.31 -1.46 -4.19
N CYS A 111 11.93 -1.85 -2.98
CA CYS A 111 12.05 -0.99 -1.80
C CYS A 111 13.49 -0.52 -1.56
N ARG A 112 14.48 -1.41 -1.61
CA ARG A 112 15.89 -1.04 -1.45
C ARG A 112 16.35 -0.03 -2.51
N ARG A 113 15.92 -0.20 -3.77
CA ARG A 113 16.25 0.73 -4.85
C ARG A 113 15.67 2.12 -4.59
N ILE A 114 14.41 2.19 -4.14
CA ILE A 114 13.75 3.45 -3.79
C ILE A 114 14.45 4.10 -2.58
N GLN A 115 14.75 3.32 -1.54
CA GLN A 115 15.43 3.81 -0.35
C GLN A 115 16.81 4.38 -0.67
N GLN A 116 17.61 3.70 -1.49
CA GLN A 116 18.92 4.19 -1.94
C GLN A 116 18.81 5.48 -2.75
N ARG A 117 17.76 5.61 -3.58
CA ARG A 117 17.59 6.75 -4.48
C ARG A 117 17.00 7.98 -3.81
N ASN A 118 16.09 7.78 -2.85
CA ASN A 118 15.24 8.83 -2.28
C ASN A 118 15.47 9.04 -0.77
N GLY A 119 16.26 8.18 -0.11
CA GLY A 119 16.56 8.28 1.31
C GLY A 119 15.39 7.94 2.25
N THR A 120 14.33 7.30 1.74
CA THR A 120 13.11 6.99 2.51
C THR A 120 12.65 5.55 2.29
N ALA A 121 12.11 4.94 3.35
CA ALA A 121 11.43 3.65 3.27
C ALA A 121 10.02 3.75 2.67
N ALA A 122 9.43 4.96 2.65
CA ALA A 122 8.15 5.20 2.00
C ALA A 122 8.29 5.15 0.48
N VAL A 123 7.50 4.30 -0.17
CA VAL A 123 7.55 3.99 -1.59
C VAL A 123 6.37 4.60 -2.32
N LEU A 124 5.15 4.23 -1.95
CA LEU A 124 3.90 4.73 -2.53
C LEU A 124 3.46 6.03 -1.85
N MET A 125 3.63 6.09 -0.52
CA MET A 125 3.15 7.21 0.31
C MET A 125 4.18 8.32 0.50
N SER A 126 5.31 8.27 -0.21
CA SER A 126 6.34 9.29 -0.08
C SER A 126 5.87 10.61 -0.70
N LYS A 127 6.25 11.74 -0.10
CA LYS A 127 5.98 13.06 -0.70
C LYS A 127 7.05 13.47 -1.72
N HIS A 128 7.95 12.55 -2.09
CA HIS A 128 9.06 12.84 -2.98
C HIS A 128 8.55 13.06 -4.42
N PRO A 129 8.96 14.12 -5.14
CA PRO A 129 8.51 14.40 -6.52
C PRO A 129 8.77 13.29 -7.56
N ARG A 130 9.55 12.26 -7.20
CA ARG A 130 9.88 11.13 -8.06
C ARG A 130 8.83 10.01 -8.02
N LEU A 131 7.71 10.26 -7.35
CA LEU A 131 6.57 9.36 -7.32
C LEU A 131 5.61 9.56 -8.50
N LEU A 132 5.64 10.74 -9.15
CA LEU A 132 4.81 11.01 -10.34
C LEU A 132 4.96 9.94 -11.44
N PRO A 133 6.16 9.43 -11.76
CA PRO A 133 6.30 8.34 -12.73
C PRO A 133 5.60 7.04 -12.32
N LEU A 134 5.44 6.73 -11.03
CA LEU A 134 4.73 5.50 -10.60
C LEU A 134 3.22 5.61 -10.83
N LEU A 135 2.66 6.81 -10.74
CA LEU A 135 1.25 7.05 -11.05
C LEU A 135 1.02 7.10 -12.56
N ARG A 136 1.96 7.71 -13.30
CA ARG A 136 1.89 7.78 -14.77
C ARG A 136 2.10 6.43 -15.44
N ASP A 137 3.19 5.73 -15.09
CA ASP A 137 3.64 4.52 -15.81
C ASP A 137 3.19 3.22 -15.11
N GLY A 138 2.63 3.33 -13.90
CA GLY A 138 2.32 2.21 -13.03
C GLY A 138 3.53 1.64 -12.29
N LEU A 139 3.31 0.57 -11.53
CA LEU A 139 4.39 -0.13 -10.86
C LEU A 139 5.24 -0.94 -11.86
N PRO A 140 6.59 -0.86 -11.81
CA PRO A 140 7.41 -1.65 -12.69
C PRO A 140 7.25 -3.15 -12.38
N ARG A 141 7.44 -3.99 -13.40
CA ARG A 141 7.28 -5.44 -13.26
C ARG A 141 8.11 -5.98 -12.09
N GLY A 142 7.46 -6.75 -11.21
CA GLY A 142 8.08 -7.32 -10.01
C GLY A 142 8.26 -6.35 -8.83
N ALA A 143 7.72 -5.12 -8.91
CA ALA A 143 7.63 -4.23 -7.76
C ALA A 143 6.54 -4.67 -6.78
N ALA A 144 5.38 -5.08 -7.27
CA ALA A 144 4.34 -5.69 -6.46
C ALA A 144 4.59 -7.19 -6.29
N VAL A 145 4.33 -7.71 -5.09
CA VAL A 145 4.40 -9.14 -4.75
C VAL A 145 3.05 -9.64 -4.24
N PRO A 146 2.70 -10.91 -4.47
CA PRO A 146 1.45 -11.46 -4.00
C PRO A 146 1.37 -11.49 -2.47
N GLY A 147 0.15 -11.35 -1.97
CA GLY A 147 -0.18 -11.38 -0.55
C GLY A 147 -1.65 -11.04 -0.35
N GLY A 148 -2.14 -11.26 0.86
CA GLY A 148 -3.52 -10.95 1.22
C GLY A 148 -4.56 -11.69 0.38
N ARG A 149 -5.79 -11.18 0.41
CA ARG A 149 -6.91 -11.59 -0.43
C ARG A 149 -7.09 -10.57 -1.58
N PRO A 150 -7.69 -10.95 -2.72
CA PRO A 150 -7.95 -10.03 -3.83
C PRO A 150 -8.63 -8.74 -3.36
N GLY A 151 -8.13 -7.59 -3.83
CA GLY A 151 -8.64 -6.27 -3.49
C GLY A 151 -9.88 -5.86 -4.29
N PRO A 152 -10.35 -4.62 -4.08
CA PRO A 152 -11.63 -4.14 -4.61
C PRO A 152 -11.77 -4.18 -6.13
N ARG A 153 -10.68 -3.96 -6.88
CA ARG A 153 -10.69 -3.91 -8.34
C ARG A 153 -9.89 -5.02 -9.01
N SER A 154 -9.43 -6.02 -8.25
CA SER A 154 -8.60 -7.12 -8.76
C SER A 154 -9.31 -8.03 -9.77
N LEU A 155 -10.63 -7.87 -9.98
CA LEU A 155 -11.46 -8.63 -10.93
C LEU A 155 -11.64 -7.94 -12.29
N ARG A 156 -10.98 -6.80 -12.54
CA ARG A 156 -11.12 -6.01 -13.79
C ARG A 156 -10.00 -6.23 -14.82
N THR A 157 -9.08 -7.17 -14.58
CA THR A 157 -8.03 -7.55 -15.55
C THR A 157 -8.39 -8.80 -16.33
#